data_AF-A0A536HVR9-F1
#
_entry.id   AF-A0A536HVR9-F1
#
_cell.length_a   1.000
_cell.length_b   1.000
_cell.length_c   1.000
_cell.angle_alpha   90.00
_cell.angle_beta   90.00
_cell.angle_gamma   90.00
#
_symmetry.space_group_name_H-M   'P 1'
#
loop_
_entity.id
_entity.type
_entity.pdbx_description
1 polymer ?
#
loop_
_entity_poly.entity_id
_entity_poly.type
_entity_poly.pdbx_seq_one_letter_code
_entity_poly.pdbx_strand_id
1 'polypeptide(L)' 'LASGQPLSFSEEQIWVSGHAIECRINAEDSEQNFAPSTGVLTTWLTPGGPGIRIDTHCFQGYEVPPYYDSLLAKVIA' A
#
# COMPACT_ATOMS: atom_id res chain seq x y z
N LEU A 1 12.93 -2.58 20.75
CA LEU A 1 12.88 -3.77 19.88
C LEU A 1 14.21 -3.95 19.15
N ALA A 2 14.38 -3.73 17.84
CA ALA A 2 15.64 -4.07 17.14
C ALA A 2 16.95 -3.54 17.79
N SER A 3 16.88 -2.44 18.56
CA SER A 3 17.96 -1.86 19.38
C SER A 3 17.99 -2.34 20.85
N GLY A 4 17.35 -3.46 21.19
CA GLY A 4 17.29 -4.03 22.55
C GLY A 4 16.28 -3.37 23.51
N GLN A 5 15.57 -2.32 23.09
CA GLN A 5 14.60 -1.63 23.96
C GLN A 5 13.37 -2.51 24.28
N PRO A 6 12.80 -2.42 25.49
CA PRO A 6 11.57 -3.13 25.86
C PRO A 6 10.34 -2.62 25.09
N LEU A 7 9.22 -3.35 25.17
CA LEU A 7 7.92 -2.86 24.71
C LEU A 7 7.43 -1.73 25.63
N SER A 8 6.86 -0.68 25.05
CA SER A 8 6.41 0.51 25.78
C SER A 8 4.96 0.42 26.29
N PHE A 9 4.29 -0.71 26.07
CA PHE A 9 2.89 -0.93 26.44
C PHE A 9 2.68 -2.34 27.00
N SER A 10 1.71 -2.48 27.89
CA SER A 10 1.23 -3.77 28.41
C SER A 10 0.06 -4.32 27.59
N GLU A 11 -0.33 -5.56 27.85
CA GLU A 11 -1.44 -6.22 27.16
C GLU A 11 -2.77 -5.51 27.41
N GLU A 12 -2.99 -4.97 28.61
CA GLU A 12 -4.20 -4.23 28.99
C GLU A 12 -4.35 -2.91 28.22
N GLN A 13 -3.28 -2.42 27.60
CA GLN A 13 -3.27 -1.22 26.78
C GLN A 13 -3.56 -1.50 25.29
N ILE A 14 -3.85 -2.75 24.92
CA ILE A 14 -4.18 -3.15 23.55
C ILE A 14 -5.69 -3.32 23.43
N TRP A 15 -6.34 -2.47 22.63
CA TRP A 15 -7.77 -2.61 22.31
C TRP A 15 -8.00 -2.59 20.80
N VAL A 16 -8.89 -3.46 20.33
CA VAL A 16 -9.36 -3.46 18.94
C VAL A 16 -10.54 -2.50 18.84
N SER A 17 -10.45 -1.51 17.96
CA SER A 17 -11.49 -0.50 17.76
C SER A 17 -11.79 -0.34 16.27
N GLY A 18 -13.08 -0.34 15.92
CA GLY A 18 -13.54 -0.22 14.55
C GLY A 18 -13.13 -1.41 13.67
N HIS A 19 -12.97 -1.12 12.38
CA HIS A 19 -12.54 -2.08 11.36
C HIS A 19 -11.58 -1.36 10.41
N ALA A 20 -10.73 -2.15 9.74
CA ALA A 20 -9.89 -1.66 8.65
C ALA A 20 -9.91 -2.65 7.48
N ILE A 21 -9.88 -2.13 6.25
CA ILE A 21 -9.79 -2.92 5.03
C ILE A 21 -8.56 -2.44 4.25
N GLU A 22 -7.73 -3.38 3.78
CA GLU A 22 -6.61 -3.10 2.87
C GLU A 22 -6.93 -3.62 1.47
N CYS A 23 -6.78 -2.75 0.47
CA CYS A 23 -6.83 -3.10 -0.95
C CYS A 23 -5.46 -2.89 -1.58
N ARG A 24 -4.97 -3.89 -2.32
CA ARG A 24 -3.75 -3.78 -3.13
C ARG A 24 -4.10 -3.25 -4.51
N ILE A 25 -3.41 -2.20 -4.93
CA ILE A 25 -3.49 -1.66 -6.27
C ILE A 25 -2.27 -2.19 -7.01
N ASN A 26 -2.50 -3.11 -7.94
CA ASN A 26 -1.46 -3.75 -8.74
C ASN A 26 -1.44 -3.18 -10.17
N ALA A 27 -0.25 -3.12 -10.75
CA ALA A 27 -0.01 -2.91 -12.16
C ALA A 27 -0.30 -4.21 -12.94
N GLU A 28 -1.57 -4.55 -13.05
CA GLU A 28 -2.09 -5.75 -13.71
C GLU A 28 -3.31 -5.41 -14.57
N ASP A 29 -3.50 -6.13 -15.67
CA ASP A 29 -4.69 -5.99 -16.53
C ASP A 29 -5.70 -7.11 -16.26
N SER A 30 -6.83 -6.78 -15.64
CA SER A 30 -7.87 -7.74 -15.29
C SER A 30 -8.56 -8.38 -16.49
N GLU A 31 -8.65 -7.66 -17.63
CA GLU A 31 -9.25 -8.18 -18.86
C GLU A 31 -8.30 -9.17 -19.57
N GLN A 32 -7.01 -9.09 -19.25
CA GLN A 32 -5.97 -9.99 -19.75
C GLN A 32 -5.48 -10.96 -18.67
N ASN A 33 -6.41 -11.50 -17.86
CA ASN A 33 -6.13 -12.51 -16.84
C ASN A 33 -5.02 -12.08 -15.86
N PHE A 34 -5.05 -10.81 -15.43
CA PHE A 34 -4.09 -10.21 -14.49
C PHE A 34 -2.64 -10.25 -14.99
N ALA A 35 -2.42 -10.15 -16.30
CA ALA A 35 -1.08 -10.00 -16.85
C ALA A 35 -0.41 -8.72 -16.32
N PRO A 36 0.90 -8.75 -16.00
CA PRO A 36 1.62 -7.55 -15.55
C PRO A 36 1.57 -6.42 -16.57
N SER A 37 1.29 -5.20 -16.10
CA SER A 37 1.16 -3.99 -16.90
C SER A 37 2.28 -3.00 -16.55
N THR A 38 3.39 -3.09 -17.28
CA THR A 38 4.57 -2.24 -17.04
C THR A 38 4.52 -0.93 -17.80
N GLY A 39 5.28 0.07 -17.37
CA GLY A 39 5.36 1.37 -18.03
C GLY A 39 5.39 2.53 -17.04
N VAL A 40 5.19 3.74 -17.55
CA VAL A 40 5.28 4.97 -16.76
C VAL A 40 3.90 5.39 -16.24
N LEU A 41 3.83 5.67 -14.94
CA LEU A 41 2.65 6.28 -14.32
C LEU A 41 2.54 7.75 -14.75
N THR A 42 1.84 8.00 -15.87
CA THR A 42 1.69 9.35 -16.43
C THR A 42 0.95 10.31 -15.50
N THR A 43 0.02 9.78 -14.70
CA THR A 43 -0.74 10.51 -13.67
C THR A 43 -0.80 9.66 -12.41
N TRP A 44 -0.57 10.29 -11.26
CA TRP A 44 -0.69 9.64 -9.95
C TRP A 44 -1.32 10.61 -8.97
N LEU A 45 -2.59 10.38 -8.63
CA LEU A 45 -3.36 11.19 -7.70
C LEU A 45 -3.91 10.28 -6.62
N THR A 46 -3.33 10.34 -5.43
CA THR A 46 -3.74 9.51 -4.29
C THR A 46 -4.94 10.14 -3.58
N PRO A 47 -5.91 9.35 -3.12
CA PRO A 47 -6.95 9.86 -2.24
C PRO A 47 -6.36 10.24 -0.87
N GLY A 48 -7.08 11.06 -0.13
CA GLY A 48 -6.76 11.42 1.25
C GLY A 48 -8.02 11.77 2.03
N GLY A 49 -7.88 11.97 3.33
CA GLY A 49 -8.99 12.32 4.22
C GLY A 49 -8.96 11.52 5.53
N PRO A 50 -9.92 11.77 6.45
CA PRO A 50 -10.00 11.03 7.70
C PRO A 50 -10.12 9.51 7.46
N GLY A 51 -9.29 8.73 8.16
CA GLY A 51 -9.29 7.27 8.07
C GLY A 51 -8.58 6.68 6.85
N ILE A 52 -8.24 7.49 5.83
CA ILE A 52 -7.57 6.99 4.63
C ILE A 52 -6.05 7.01 4.81
N ARG A 53 -5.42 5.85 4.63
CA ARG A 53 -3.96 5.69 4.60
C ARG A 53 -3.54 5.06 3.28
N ILE A 54 -2.49 5.61 2.69
CA ILE A 54 -1.87 5.10 1.46
C ILE A 54 -0.42 4.75 1.76
N ASP A 55 -0.08 3.47 1.60
CA ASP A 55 1.31 3.01 1.62
C ASP A 55 1.75 2.80 0.16
N THR A 56 2.67 3.61 -0.34
CA THR A 56 3.15 3.51 -1.71
C THR A 56 4.58 4.02 -1.82
N HIS A 57 5.33 3.48 -2.79
CA HIS A 57 6.61 4.02 -3.26
C HIS A 57 6.45 4.79 -4.59
N CYS A 58 5.26 4.76 -5.19
CA CYS A 58 4.98 5.35 -6.49
C CYS A 58 4.75 6.86 -6.39
N PHE A 59 5.10 7.54 -7.46
CA PHE A 59 4.86 8.96 -7.68
C PHE A 59 4.62 9.19 -9.18
N GLN A 60 4.11 10.36 -9.55
CA GLN A 60 3.87 10.67 -10.95
C GLN A 60 5.19 10.65 -11.74
N GLY A 61 5.20 9.95 -12.87
CA GLY A 61 6.39 9.72 -13.69
C GLY A 61 7.23 8.51 -13.26
N TYR A 62 6.85 7.78 -12.21
CA TYR A 62 7.52 6.54 -11.84
C TYR A 62 7.37 5.49 -12.96
N GLU A 63 8.47 4.80 -13.28
CA GLU A 63 8.50 3.67 -14.20
C GLU A 63 8.33 2.36 -13.42
N VAL A 64 7.25 1.65 -13.70
CA VAL A 64 6.94 0.32 -13.15
C VAL A 64 7.74 -0.70 -13.95
N PRO A 65 8.79 -1.32 -13.37
CA PRO A 65 9.63 -2.24 -14.10
C PRO A 65 9.01 -3.65 -14.15
N PRO A 66 9.39 -4.49 -15.14
CA PRO A 66 8.92 -5.88 -15.24
C PRO A 66 9.55 -6.84 -14.21
N TYR A 67 10.52 -6.36 -13.41
CA TYR A 67 11.39 -7.22 -12.60
C TYR A 67 10.96 -7.35 -11.14
N TYR A 68 10.01 -6.53 -10.69
CA TYR A 68 9.52 -6.54 -9.31
C TYR A 68 8.04 -6.89 -9.25
N ASP A 69 7.54 -7.02 -8.04
CA ASP A 69 6.11 -7.20 -7.77
C ASP A 69 5.28 -6.06 -8.40
N SER A 70 4.07 -6.39 -8.84
CA SER A 70 3.15 -5.46 -9.50
C SER A 70 2.53 -4.45 -8.53
N LEU A 71 2.74 -4.57 -7.21
CA LEU A 71 2.14 -3.67 -6.22
C LEU A 71 2.57 -2.21 -6.41
N LEU A 72 1.60 -1.36 -6.74
CA LEU A 72 1.76 0.09 -6.79
C LEU A 72 1.50 0.75 -5.43
N ALA A 73 0.41 0.35 -4.78
CA ALA A 73 0.00 0.94 -3.50
C ALA A 73 -0.87 -0.02 -2.68
N LYS A 74 -0.85 0.16 -1.36
CA LYS A 74 -1.86 -0.38 -0.45
C LYS A 74 -2.75 0.78 -0.01
N VAL A 75 -4.05 0.65 -0.24
CA VAL A 75 -5.07 1.60 0.22
C VAL A 75 -5.75 1.02 1.44
N ILE A 76 -5.70 1.73 2.55
CA ILE A 76 -6.26 1.31 3.82
C ILE A 76 -7.31 2.33 4.28
N ALA A 77 -8.47 1.83 4.72
CA ALA A 77 -9.58 2.61 5.29
C ALA A 77 -10.21 1.89 6.49
#